data_AF-A0A9E0INZ0-F1
#
_entry.id   AF-A0A9E0INZ0-F1
#
_cell.length_a   1.000
_cell.length_b   1.000
_cell.length_c   1.000
_cell.angle_alpha   90.00
_cell.angle_beta   90.00
_cell.angle_gamma   90.00
#
_symmetry.space_group_name_H-M   'P 1'
#
loop_
_entity.id
_entity.type
_entity.pdbx_description
1 polymer ?
#
loop_
_entity_poly.entity_id
_entity_poly.type
_entity_poly.pdbx_seq_one_letter_code
_entity_poly.pdbx_strand_id
1 'polypeptide(L)' 'MTRPVLFDRIGEAKLRAVIAHFYAQVEGDVMIGFMFAGKDVARLIELEYQFTAHFLGADVRYSGRPMRAAHAGVAVFG' A
#
# COMPACT_ATOMS: atom_id res chain seq x y z
N MET A 1 -20.00 -14.63 17.63
CA MET A 1 -20.20 -13.65 16.55
C MET A 1 -18.93 -13.59 15.72
N THR A 2 -18.99 -13.96 14.44
CA THR A 2 -17.86 -13.83 13.51
C THR A 2 -17.60 -12.34 13.30
N ARG A 3 -16.39 -11.87 13.62
CA ARG A 3 -16.04 -10.45 13.44
C ARG A 3 -16.09 -10.14 11.94
N PRO A 4 -16.81 -9.09 11.49
CA PRO A 4 -16.81 -8.72 10.08
C PRO A 4 -15.38 -8.42 9.63
N VAL A 5 -15.02 -8.86 8.42
CA VAL A 5 -13.75 -8.50 7.80
C VAL A 5 -13.67 -6.98 7.75
N LEU A 6 -12.53 -6.41 8.12
CA LEU A 6 -12.40 -4.96 8.26
C LEU A 6 -12.56 -4.27 6.90
N PHE A 7 -12.19 -4.97 5.82
CA PHE A 7 -12.39 -4.51 4.45
C PHE A 7 -13.87 -4.18 4.16
N ASP A 8 -14.83 -5.02 4.54
CA ASP A 8 -16.26 -4.79 4.25
C ASP A 8 -16.80 -3.52 4.93
N ARG A 9 -16.22 -3.14 6.08
CA ARG A 9 -16.60 -1.92 6.80
C ARG A 9 -16.05 -0.65 6.13
N ILE A 10 -14.94 -0.77 5.41
CA ILE A 10 -14.25 0.35 4.76
C ILE A 10 -14.75 0.49 3.31
N GLY A 11 -14.76 -0.61 2.57
CA GLY A 11 -15.06 -0.69 1.14
C GLY A 11 -13.85 -0.32 0.27
N GLU A 12 -13.79 -0.93 -0.91
CA GLU A 12 -12.68 -0.76 -1.88
C GLU A 12 -12.39 0.71 -2.20
N ALA A 13 -13.43 1.48 -2.53
CA ALA A 13 -13.26 2.87 -2.97
C ALA A 13 -12.59 3.75 -1.91
N LYS A 14 -12.96 3.58 -0.63
CA LYS A 14 -12.36 4.35 0.47
C LYS A 14 -10.92 3.92 0.74
N LEU A 15 -10.65 2.62 0.67
CA LEU A 15 -9.28 2.12 0.83
C LEU A 15 -8.36 2.66 -0.28
N ARG A 16 -8.80 2.59 -1.54
CA ARG A 16 -8.05 3.15 -2.68
C ARG A 16 -7.82 4.65 -2.53
N ALA A 17 -8.82 5.40 -2.08
CA ALA A 17 -8.69 6.84 -1.87
C ALA A 17 -7.64 7.18 -0.80
N VAL A 18 -7.63 6.45 0.33
CA VAL A 18 -6.63 6.65 1.39
C VAL A 18 -5.22 6.32 0.88
N ILE A 19 -5.06 5.22 0.13
CA ILE A 19 -3.75 4.81 -0.41
C ILE A 19 -3.25 5.82 -1.45
N ALA A 20 -4.12 6.29 -2.36
CA ALA A 20 -3.75 7.32 -3.33
C ALA A 20 -3.34 8.63 -2.63
N HIS A 21 -4.08 9.04 -1.60
CA HIS A 21 -3.73 10.21 -0.79
C HIS A 21 -2.39 10.03 -0.07
N PHE A 22 -2.14 8.84 0.50
CA PHE A 22 -0.86 8.51 1.13
C PHE A 22 0.31 8.66 0.15
N TYR A 23 0.22 8.11 -1.06
CA TYR A 23 1.29 8.26 -2.05
C TYR A 23 1.49 9.71 -2.50
N ALA A 24 0.43 10.50 -2.65
CA ALA A 24 0.56 11.92 -2.96
C ALA A 24 1.32 12.70 -1.86
N GLN A 25 1.17 12.30 -0.58
CA GLN A 25 1.97 12.87 0.51
C GLN A 25 3.42 12.37 0.47
N VAL A 26 3.63 11.08 0.25
CA VAL A 26 4.96 10.44 0.21
C VAL A 26 5.82 11.01 -0.92
N GLU A 27 5.27 11.20 -2.12
CA GLU A 27 6.00 11.78 -3.24
C GLU A 27 6.43 13.24 -2.98
N GLY A 28 5.61 14.00 -2.27
CA GLY A 28 5.90 15.38 -1.89
C GLY A 28 6.75 15.53 -0.63
N ASP A 29 7.07 14.43 0.05
CA ASP A 29 7.78 14.47 1.33
C ASP A 29 9.27 14.80 1.14
N VAL A 30 9.75 15.81 1.87
CA VAL A 30 11.12 16.32 1.75
C VAL A 30 12.19 15.35 2.30
N MET A 31 11.81 14.41 3.17
CA MET A 31 12.72 13.45 3.78
C MET A 31 12.78 12.13 3.04
N ILE A 32 11.68 11.68 2.44
CA ILE A 32 11.60 10.35 1.82
C ILE A 32 11.16 10.33 0.35
N GLY A 33 10.62 11.43 -0.19
CA GLY A 33 10.08 11.45 -1.56
C GLY A 33 11.10 11.03 -2.62
N PHE A 34 12.37 11.34 -2.42
CA PHE A 34 13.46 10.92 -3.31
C PHE A 34 13.61 9.39 -3.43
N MET A 35 13.16 8.61 -2.43
CA MET A 35 13.20 7.14 -2.49
C MET A 35 12.22 6.58 -3.54
N PHE A 36 11.22 7.37 -3.93
CA PHE A 36 10.19 7.03 -4.90
C PHE A 36 10.44 7.64 -6.29
N ALA A 37 11.49 8.46 -6.45
CA ALA A 37 11.85 9.05 -7.73
C ALA A 37 12.13 7.98 -8.80
N GLY A 38 11.51 8.13 -9.97
CA GLY A 38 11.64 7.21 -11.10
C GLY A 38 10.95 5.85 -10.90
N LYS A 39 10.16 5.66 -9.83
CA LYS A 39 9.32 4.48 -9.64
C LYS A 39 7.98 4.66 -10.35
N ASP A 40 7.38 3.53 -10.76
CA ASP A 40 5.99 3.52 -11.21
C ASP A 40 5.05 3.60 -9.99
N VAL A 41 4.68 4.82 -9.61
CA VAL A 41 3.85 5.07 -8.42
C VAL A 41 2.45 4.52 -8.58
N ALA A 42 1.88 4.49 -9.79
CA ALA A 42 0.60 3.86 -10.03
C ALA A 42 0.66 2.35 -9.74
N ARG A 43 1.74 1.68 -10.14
CA ARG A 43 1.97 0.27 -9.79
C ARG A 43 2.15 0.06 -8.29
N LEU A 44 2.83 0.97 -7.61
CA LEU A 44 3.02 0.91 -6.15
C LEU A 44 1.69 1.09 -5.38
N ILE A 45 0.84 2.04 -5.80
CA ILE A 45 -0.51 2.23 -5.26
C ILE A 45 -1.34 0.95 -5.41
N GLU A 46 -1.29 0.30 -6.58
CA GLU A 46 -2.02 -0.94 -6.80
C GLU A 46 -1.47 -2.11 -5.95
N LEU A 47 -0.14 -2.20 -5.79
CA LEU A 47 0.46 -3.20 -4.91
C LEU A 47 0.07 -2.99 -3.44
N GLU A 48 0.10 -1.75 -2.97
CA GLU A 48 -0.31 -1.39 -1.62
C GLU A 48 -1.80 -1.73 -1.42
N TYR A 49 -2.67 -1.37 -2.38
CA TYR A 49 -4.08 -1.76 -2.33
C TYR A 49 -4.25 -3.26 -2.19
N GLN A 50 -3.60 -4.06 -3.04
CA GLN A 50 -3.74 -5.51 -2.98
C GLN A 50 -3.26 -6.08 -1.64
N PHE A 51 -2.13 -5.59 -1.13
CA PHE A 51 -1.57 -6.03 0.15
C PHE A 51 -2.49 -5.66 1.31
N THR A 52 -2.91 -4.40 1.40
CA THR A 52 -3.78 -3.92 2.48
C THR A 52 -5.16 -4.56 2.40
N ALA A 53 -5.77 -4.67 1.22
CA ALA A 53 -7.08 -5.31 1.05
C ALA A 53 -7.04 -6.78 1.51
N HIS A 54 -6.03 -7.54 1.07
CA HIS A 54 -5.80 -8.91 1.53
C HIS A 54 -5.64 -8.98 3.05
N PHE A 55 -4.79 -8.12 3.62
CA PHE A 55 -4.56 -8.06 5.07
C PHE A 55 -5.82 -7.72 5.86
N LEU A 56 -6.71 -6.89 5.31
CA LEU A 56 -7.98 -6.48 5.90
C LEU A 56 -9.11 -7.51 5.70
N GLY A 57 -8.84 -8.61 5.00
CA GLY A 57 -9.74 -9.75 4.82
C GLY A 57 -10.52 -9.78 3.51
N ALA A 58 -10.15 -8.98 2.50
CA ALA A 58 -10.73 -9.07 1.17
C ALA A 58 -10.23 -10.31 0.41
N ASP A 59 -11.05 -10.82 -0.51
CA ASP A 59 -10.62 -11.80 -1.53
C ASP A 59 -9.85 -11.10 -2.67
N VAL A 60 -8.76 -10.45 -2.31
CA VAL A 60 -7.83 -9.79 -3.24
C VAL A 60 -6.48 -10.47 -3.10
N ARG A 61 -5.90 -10.87 -4.22
CA ARG A 61 -4.57 -11.48 -4.26
C ARG A 61 -3.49 -10.41 -4.38
N TYR A 62 -2.57 -10.39 -3.42
CA TYR A 62 -1.32 -9.64 -3.54
C TYR A 62 -0.39 -10.28 -4.60
N SER A 63 0.00 -9.49 -5.59
CA SER A 63 0.84 -9.92 -6.72
C SER A 63 2.30 -9.50 -6.63
N GLY A 64 2.68 -8.74 -5.60
CA GLY A 64 4.02 -8.20 -5.47
C GLY A 64 5.02 -9.16 -4.81
N ARG A 65 6.26 -8.68 -4.68
CA ARG A 65 7.32 -9.41 -3.97
C ARG A 65 7.01 -9.49 -2.47
N PRO A 66 7.51 -10.52 -1.75
CA PRO A 66 7.43 -10.56 -0.30
C PRO A 66 8.00 -9.28 0.33
N MET A 67 7.37 -8.75 1.38
CA MET A 67 7.70 -7.44 1.97
C MET A 67 9.19 -7.26 2.27
N ARG A 68 9.82 -8.26 2.93
CA ARG A 68 11.26 -8.22 3.22
C ARG A 68 12.11 -8.12 1.94
N ALA A 69 11.72 -8.84 0.89
CA ALA A 69 12.46 -8.82 -0.38
C ALA A 69 12.23 -7.51 -1.16
N ALA A 70 11.00 -6.98 -1.14
CA ALA A 70 10.65 -5.72 -1.79
C ALA A 70 11.44 -4.54 -1.20
N HIS A 71 11.65 -4.54 0.13
CA HIS A 71 12.33 -3.45 0.85
C HIS A 71 13.82 -3.72 1.13
N ALA A 72 14.38 -4.86 0.71
CA ALA A 72 15.77 -5.23 1.04
C ALA A 72 16.84 -4.21 0.56
N GLY A 73 16.54 -3.45 -0.48
CA GLY A 73 17.43 -2.41 -1.02
C GLY A 73 17.03 -0.99 -0.65
N VAL A 74 16.06 -0.82 0.26
CA VAL A 74 15.56 0.49 0.72
C VAL A 74 15.96 0.67 2.17
N ALA A 75 16.51 1.85 2.51
CA ALA A 75 16.80 2.19 3.89
C ALA A 75 15.48 2.51 4.62
N VAL A 76 14.93 1.52 5.32
CA VAL A 76 13.79 1.70 6.22
C VAL A 76 14.35 1.92 7.63
N PHE A 77 14.24 3.15 8.13
CA PHE A 77 14.65 3.49 9.49
C PHE A 77 13.66 2.91 10.50
N GLY A 78 14.17 2.37 11.62
CA GLY A 78 13.38 1.77 12.69
C GLY A 78 13.24 2.69 13.89
#